data_AF-A0A975SBE2-F1
#
_entry.id   AF-A0A975SBE2-F1
#
_cell.length_a   1.000
_cell.length_b   1.000
_cell.length_c   1.000
_cell.angle_alpha   90.00
_cell.angle_beta   90.00
_cell.angle_gamma   90.00
#
_symmetry.space_group_name_H-M   'P 1'
#
loop_
_entity.id
_entity.type
_entity.pdbx_description
1 polymer ?
#
loop_
_entity_poly.entity_id
_entity_poly.type
_entity_poly.pdbx_seq_one_letter_code
_entity_poly.pdbx_strand_id
1 'polypeptide(L)'
;MAREAIFDKYFACEEWEKVFDAKTYEFKRMRDYSGFSFDELANLPISLFLQIKRDSWIHSMKQSPESAEVLKNIYRLGRKEADKNLSRG
;
A
#
# COMPACT_ATOMS: atom_id res chain seq x y z
N MET A 1 0.16 16.20 3.69
CA MET A 1 0.52 15.04 4.54
C MET A 1 1.40 14.06 3.77
N ALA A 2 2.23 13.24 4.42
CA ALA A 2 3.17 12.33 3.74
C ALA A 2 2.52 11.40 2.67
N ARG A 3 1.25 11.03 2.86
CA ARG A 3 0.46 10.26 1.90
C ARG A 3 0.29 10.98 0.56
N GLU A 4 -0.18 12.23 0.58
CA GLU A 4 -0.43 13.03 -0.63
C GLU A 4 0.86 13.20 -1.44
N ALA A 5 1.97 13.52 -0.77
CA ALA A 5 3.28 13.65 -1.42
C ALA A 5 3.79 12.34 -2.07
N ILE A 6 3.44 11.17 -1.52
CA ILE A 6 3.75 9.87 -2.14
C ILE A 6 2.89 9.65 -3.38
N PHE A 7 1.59 9.96 -3.30
CA PHE A 7 0.68 9.86 -4.43
C PHE A 7 1.13 10.76 -5.58
N ASP A 8 1.36 12.04 -5.32
CA ASP A 8 1.79 13.00 -6.35
C ASP A 8 3.12 12.62 -7.01
N LYS A 9 4.04 12.01 -6.25
CA LYS A 9 5.38 11.64 -6.75
C LYS A 9 5.40 10.35 -7.56
N TYR A 10 4.63 9.34 -7.16
CA TYR A 10 4.79 7.98 -7.66
C TYR A 10 3.57 7.44 -8.41
N PHE A 11 2.40 8.07 -8.28
CA PHE A 11 1.16 7.59 -8.86
C PHE A 11 0.56 8.68 -9.74
N ALA A 12 0.49 8.42 -11.04
CA ALA A 12 -0.28 9.27 -11.95
C ALA A 12 -1.76 9.11 -11.59
N CYS A 13 -2.36 10.15 -11.00
CA CYS A 13 -3.74 10.15 -10.53
C CYS A 13 -4.38 11.46 -10.93
N GLU A 14 -5.48 11.39 -11.68
CA GLU A 14 -6.23 12.56 -12.10
C GLU A 14 -7.03 13.14 -10.93
N GLU A 15 -7.35 14.44 -10.98
CA GLU A 15 -7.99 15.12 -9.84
C GLU A 15 -9.35 14.51 -9.46
N TRP A 16 -10.08 13.98 -10.44
CA TRP A 16 -11.35 13.27 -10.19
C TRP A 16 -11.15 11.89 -9.54
N GLU A 17 -10.03 11.21 -9.80
CA GLU A 17 -9.70 9.91 -9.20
C GLU A 17 -9.32 10.04 -7.71
N LYS A 18 -8.84 11.21 -7.30
CA LYS A 18 -8.59 11.51 -5.88
C LYS A 18 -9.88 11.52 -5.05
N VAL A 19 -11.01 11.86 -5.69
CA VAL A 19 -12.35 11.93 -5.08
C VAL A 19 -13.10 10.61 -5.23
N PHE A 20 -12.86 9.87 -6.33
CA PHE A 20 -13.44 8.53 -6.55
C PHE A 20 -12.78 7.52 -5.60
N ASP A 21 -13.41 7.35 -4.44
CA ASP A 21 -12.92 6.72 -3.22
C ASP A 21 -11.97 5.53 -3.47
N ALA A 22 -10.67 5.76 -3.20
CA ALA A 22 -9.61 4.75 -3.21
C ALA A 22 -9.98 3.49 -2.41
N LYS A 23 -10.94 3.60 -1.48
CA LYS A 23 -11.52 2.48 -0.72
C LYS A 23 -12.06 1.36 -1.61
N THR A 24 -12.66 1.65 -2.77
CA THR A 24 -13.23 0.59 -3.63
C THR A 24 -12.14 -0.27 -4.25
N TYR A 25 -11.06 0.35 -4.75
CA TYR A 25 -9.90 -0.37 -5.27
C TYR A 25 -9.16 -1.12 -4.17
N GLU A 26 -9.04 -0.53 -2.98
CA GLU A 26 -8.48 -1.21 -1.81
C GLU A 26 -9.25 -2.48 -1.44
N PHE A 27 -10.59 -2.39 -1.36
CA PHE A 27 -11.45 -3.55 -1.05
C PHE A 27 -11.36 -4.64 -2.12
N LYS A 28 -11.36 -4.25 -3.40
CA LYS A 28 -11.16 -5.21 -4.50
C LYS A 28 -9.82 -5.92 -4.38
N ARG A 29 -8.72 -5.17 -4.19
CA ARG A 29 -7.39 -5.75 -4.02
C ARG A 29 -7.29 -6.67 -2.80
N MET A 30 -7.91 -6.29 -1.68
CA MET A 30 -7.97 -7.12 -0.47
C MET A 30 -8.71 -8.43 -0.73
N ARG A 31 -9.83 -8.39 -1.44
CA ARG A 31 -10.57 -9.59 -1.88
C ARG A 31 -9.71 -10.46 -2.79
N ASP A 32 -9.12 -9.89 -3.83
CA ASP A 32 -8.30 -10.63 -4.79
C ASP A 32 -7.09 -11.30 -4.12
N TYR A 33 -6.52 -10.66 -3.08
CA TYR A 33 -5.40 -11.18 -2.31
C TYR A 33 -5.79 -12.27 -1.29
N SER A 34 -6.88 -12.07 -0.55
CA SER A 34 -7.25 -12.92 0.60
C SER A 34 -8.26 -14.02 0.27
N GLY A 35 -9.00 -13.89 -0.84
CA GLY A 35 -10.10 -14.76 -1.21
C GLY A 35 -11.42 -14.47 -0.48
N PHE A 36 -11.44 -13.58 0.51
CA PHE A 36 -12.67 -13.19 1.21
C PHE A 36 -13.62 -12.41 0.30
N SER A 37 -14.92 -12.61 0.51
CA SER A 37 -15.98 -11.76 -0.04
C SER A 37 -15.94 -10.36 0.57
N PHE A 38 -16.64 -9.41 -0.06
CA PHE A 38 -16.71 -8.04 0.45
C PHE A 38 -17.40 -7.96 1.81
N ASP A 39 -18.43 -8.77 2.04
CA ASP A 39 -19.15 -8.82 3.32
C ASP A 39 -18.27 -9.39 4.43
N GLU A 40 -17.50 -10.44 4.15
CA GLU A 40 -16.53 -10.99 5.11
C GLU A 40 -15.49 -9.93 5.47
N LEU A 41 -14.89 -9.26 4.47
CA LEU A 41 -13.91 -8.19 4.71
C LEU A 41 -14.49 -7.05 5.56
N ALA A 42 -15.73 -6.65 5.33
CA ALA A 42 -16.38 -5.56 6.07
C ALA A 42 -16.65 -5.91 7.54
N ASN A 43 -16.78 -7.21 7.85
CA ASN A 43 -17.08 -7.71 9.20
C ASN A 43 -15.84 -8.24 9.95
N LEU A 44 -14.63 -8.13 9.36
CA LEU A 44 -13.41 -8.57 10.02
C LEU A 44 -13.08 -7.72 11.26
N PRO A 45 -12.46 -8.31 12.28
CA PRO A 45 -11.82 -7.54 13.35
C PRO A 45 -10.82 -6.54 12.75
N ILE A 46 -10.78 -5.33 13.30
CA ILE A 46 -9.99 -4.21 12.77
C ILE A 46 -8.51 -4.58 12.56
N SER A 47 -7.93 -5.39 13.46
CA SER A 47 -6.56 -5.87 13.36
C SER A 47 -6.32 -6.70 12.09
N LEU A 48 -7.21 -7.65 11.80
CA LEU A 48 -7.11 -8.53 10.64
C LEU A 48 -7.42 -7.77 9.35
N PHE A 49 -8.40 -6.88 9.37
CA PHE A 49 -8.69 -5.98 8.26
C PHE A 49 -7.47 -5.16 7.86
N LEU A 50 -6.82 -4.51 8.84
CA LEU A 50 -5.63 -3.68 8.59
C LEU A 50 -4.42 -4.51 8.13
N GLN A 51 -4.26 -5.72 8.65
CA GLN A 51 -3.22 -6.65 8.21
C GLN A 51 -3.39 -7.02 6.73
N ILE A 52 -4.58 -7.47 6.33
CA ILE A 52 -4.89 -7.81 4.94
C ILE A 52 -4.76 -6.59 4.03
N LYS A 53 -5.20 -5.41 4.49
CA LYS A 53 -5.05 -4.16 3.75
C LYS A 53 -3.58 -3.86 3.45
N ARG A 54 -2.70 -4.00 4.43
CA ARG A 54 -1.25 -3.81 4.27
C ARG A 54 -0.65 -4.86 3.34
N ASP A 55 -0.92 -6.14 3.60
CA ASP A 55 -0.26 -7.24 2.91
C ASP A 55 -0.69 -7.31 1.44
N SER A 56 -1.97 -7.06 1.15
CA SER A 56 -2.48 -6.96 -0.22
C SER A 56 -1.87 -5.79 -1.00
N TRP A 57 -1.62 -4.65 -0.34
CA TRP A 57 -0.96 -3.52 -0.98
C TRP A 57 0.51 -3.83 -1.28
N ILE A 58 1.25 -4.39 -0.32
CA ILE A 58 2.65 -4.83 -0.53
C ILE A 58 2.72 -5.87 -1.65
N HIS A 59 1.77 -6.82 -1.67
CA HIS A 59 1.68 -7.82 -2.74
C HIS A 59 1.48 -7.16 -4.11
N SER A 60 0.55 -6.20 -4.25
CA SER A 60 0.35 -5.48 -5.51
C SER A 60 1.58 -4.70 -5.97
N MET A 61 2.31 -4.08 -5.04
CA MET A 61 3.53 -3.33 -5.34
C MET A 61 4.71 -4.23 -5.72
N LYS A 62 4.61 -5.55 -5.53
CA LYS A 62 5.63 -6.52 -5.96
C LYS A 62 5.34 -7.13 -7.34
N GLN A 63 4.20 -6.81 -7.95
CA GLN A 63 3.79 -7.39 -9.22
C GLN A 63 4.51 -6.77 -10.43
N SER A 64 5.09 -5.59 -10.30
CA SER A 64 5.88 -4.96 -11.37
C SER A 64 7.24 -4.48 -10.87
N PRO A 65 8.29 -4.47 -11.71
CA PRO A 65 9.61 -3.94 -11.35
C PRO A 65 9.56 -2.47 -10.92
N GLU A 66 8.74 -1.67 -11.60
CA GLU A 66 8.58 -0.23 -11.36
C GLU A 66 7.94 0.01 -9.99
N SER A 67 6.83 -0.68 -9.70
CA SER A 67 6.14 -0.59 -8.41
C SER A 67 6.99 -1.13 -7.26
N ALA A 68 7.80 -2.17 -7.51
CA ALA A 68 8.73 -2.70 -6.51
C ALA A 68 9.81 -1.67 -6.15
N GLU A 69 10.27 -0.88 -7.12
CA GLU A 69 11.23 0.19 -6.89
C GLU A 69 10.61 1.37 -6.11
N VAL A 70 9.34 1.70 -6.35
CA VAL A 70 8.59 2.65 -5.51
C VAL A 70 8.54 2.17 -4.06
N LEU A 71 8.23 0.89 -3.83
CA LEU A 71 8.15 0.32 -2.48
C LEU A 71 9.51 0.38 -1.74
N LYS A 72 10.63 0.09 -2.43
CA LYS A 72 11.98 0.23 -1.86
C LYS A 72 12.29 1.67 -1.50
N ASN A 73 11.92 2.62 -2.36
CA ASN A 73 12.14 4.04 -2.10
C ASN A 73 11.35 4.54 -0.88
N ILE A 74 10.07 4.15 -0.77
CA ILE A 74 9.25 4.45 0.41
C ILE A 74 9.88 3.86 1.68
N TYR A 75 10.32 2.59 1.62
CA TYR A 75 11.00 1.95 2.74
C TYR A 75 12.29 2.68 3.14
N ARG A 76 13.07 3.16 2.16
CA ARG A 76 14.29 3.94 2.40
C ARG A 76 13.99 5.30 3.03
N LEU A 77 12.92 5.97 2.63
CA LEU A 77 12.50 7.25 3.19
C LEU A 77 12.02 7.13 4.65
N GLY A 78 11.38 6.01 4.99
CA GLY A 78 10.91 5.73 6.35
C GLY A 78 12.00 5.28 7.33
N ARG A 79 13.22 4.97 6.84
CA ARG A 79 14.33 4.55 7.69
C ARG A 79 14.86 5.70 8.54
N LYS A 80 15.02 5.47 9.85
CA LYS A 80 15.70 6.41 10.75
C LYS A 80 17.20 6.45 10.43
N GLU A 81 17.86 7.55 10.76
CA GLU A 81 19.31 7.74 10.55
C GLU A 81 20.16 6.58 11.11
N ALA A 82 19.78 6.04 12.27
CA ALA A 82 20.46 4.90 12.89
C ALA A 82 20.47 3.63 12.01
N ASP A 83 19.40 3.39 11.24
CA ASP A 83 19.29 2.23 10.33
C ASP A 83 19.92 2.45 8.95
N LYS A 84 20.35 3.68 8.64
CA LYS A 84 21.08 3.98 7.39
C LYS A 84 22.54 3.53 7.48
N ASN A 85 23.12 3.54 8.68
CA ASN A 85 24.50 3.15 8.95
C ASN A 85 24.68 1.67 9.29
N LEU A 86 23.58 0.91 9.38
CA LEU A 86 23.64 -0.54 9.62
C LEU A 86 24.03 -1.26 8.32
N SER A 87 25.33 -1.28 8.02
CA SER A 87 25.90 -2.19 7.03
C SER A 87 25.76 -3.62 7.55
N ARG A 88 24.85 -4.40 6.99
CA ARG A 88 24.88 -5.85 7.17
C ARG A 88 26.10 -6.36 6.40
N GLY A 89 27.20 -6.56 7.14
CA GLY A 89 28.34 -7.36 6.70
C GLY A 89 27.96 -8.81 6.49
#